data_AF-A0A935BN62-F1
#
_entry.id   AF-A0A935BN62-F1
#
_cell.length_a   1.000
_cell.length_b   1.000
_cell.length_c   1.000
_cell.angle_alpha   90.00
_cell.angle_beta   90.00
_cell.angle_gamma   90.00
#
_symmetry.space_group_name_H-M   'P 1'
#
loop_
_entity.id
_entity.type
_entity.pdbx_description
1 polymer ?
#
loop_
_entity_poly.entity_id
_entity_poly.type
_entity_poly.pdbx_seq_one_letter_code
_entity_poly.pdbx_strand_id
1 'polypeptide(L)'
;MAKSKYKDYSKEQLLEKIKQLEKKRYGLVWEDKVEDVAEQCERELPVLVERKDKEIAQLPSGRTNLLVEGDNYHALFALNFTHRRKIDVIYIDPPYNTGAKNWTYNNAFVDANDRYRHSKWLSMMSKRAQAC
;
A
#
# COMPACT_ATOMS: atom_id res chain seq x y z
N MET A 1 10.68 11.78 29.75
CA MET A 1 10.19 10.41 30.03
C MET A 1 8.71 10.51 30.43
N ALA A 2 7.81 9.90 29.65
CA ALA A 2 6.37 9.93 29.96
C ALA A 2 6.12 9.11 31.23
N LYS A 3 5.52 9.72 32.26
CA LYS A 3 5.09 8.99 33.47
C LYS A 3 4.07 7.92 33.04
N SER A 4 4.33 6.66 33.39
CA SER A 4 3.40 5.56 33.10
C SER A 4 2.07 5.83 33.80
N LYS A 5 1.06 6.14 33.00
CA LYS A 5 -0.28 6.61 33.39
C LYS A 5 -1.08 5.60 34.23
N TYR A 6 -0.54 4.39 34.43
CA TYR A 6 -1.22 3.25 35.06
C TYR A 6 -0.41 2.63 36.20
N LYS A 7 0.62 3.32 36.72
CA LYS A 7 1.49 2.80 37.79
C LYS A 7 0.76 2.42 39.07
N ASP A 8 -0.35 3.09 39.36
CA ASP A 8 -1.11 2.92 40.59
C ASP A 8 -2.36 2.05 40.41
N TYR A 9 -2.52 1.41 39.23
CA TYR A 9 -3.69 0.57 38.95
C TYR A 9 -3.49 -0.81 39.54
N SER A 10 -4.53 -1.35 40.18
CA SER A 10 -4.56 -2.77 40.58
C SER A 10 -4.61 -3.67 39.34
N LYS A 11 -4.26 -4.95 39.51
CA LYS A 11 -4.31 -5.95 38.43
C LYS A 11 -5.71 -6.02 37.81
N GLU A 12 -6.75 -5.95 38.63
CA GLU A 12 -8.15 -5.98 38.21
C GLU A 12 -8.53 -4.73 37.41
N GLN A 13 -8.07 -3.55 37.83
CA GLN A 13 -8.27 -2.30 37.11
C GLN A 13 -7.54 -2.28 35.76
N LEU A 14 -6.34 -2.87 35.69
CA LEU A 14 -5.61 -3.04 34.43
C LEU A 14 -6.34 -4.00 33.48
N LEU A 15 -6.85 -5.13 33.98
CA LEU A 15 -7.61 -6.09 33.18
C LEU A 15 -8.92 -5.51 32.64
N GLU A 16 -9.64 -4.75 33.47
CA GLU A 16 -10.84 -4.03 33.04
C GLU A 16 -10.49 -2.96 32.00
N LYS A 17 -9.36 -2.26 32.17
CA LYS A 17 -8.90 -1.28 31.19
C LYS A 17 -8.50 -1.93 29.86
N ILE A 18 -7.84 -3.08 29.88
CA ILE A 18 -7.51 -3.86 28.69
C ILE A 18 -8.80 -4.30 28.00
N LYS A 19 -9.78 -4.88 28.71
CA LYS A 19 -11.09 -5.23 28.14
C LYS A 19 -11.81 -4.03 27.51
N GLN A 20 -11.71 -2.84 28.11
CA GLN A 20 -12.26 -1.60 27.56
C GLN A 20 -11.49 -1.08 26.34
N LEU A 21 -10.16 -1.24 26.31
CA LEU A 21 -9.32 -0.85 25.19
C LEU A 21 -9.42 -1.83 24.01
N GLU A 22 -9.58 -3.12 24.27
CA GLU A 22 -9.92 -4.16 23.30
C GLU A 22 -11.33 -3.98 22.75
N LYS A 23 -12.24 -3.40 23.55
CA LYS A 23 -13.57 -2.92 23.09
C LYS A 23 -13.51 -1.69 22.18
N LYS A 24 -12.33 -1.23 21.71
CA LYS A 24 -12.24 -0.23 20.64
C LYS A 24 -12.93 -0.76 19.38
N ARG A 25 -14.20 -0.37 19.24
CA ARG A 25 -15.17 -0.81 18.21
C ARG A 25 -15.02 -0.11 16.86
N TYR A 26 -14.02 0.76 16.69
CA TYR A 26 -13.87 1.59 15.50
C TYR A 26 -12.62 1.17 14.75
N GLY A 27 -12.83 0.56 13.59
CA GLY A 27 -11.79 0.14 12.67
C GLY A 27 -12.45 -0.30 11.37
N LEU A 28 -11.79 -0.02 10.25
CA LEU A 28 -12.17 -0.60 8.97
C LEU A 28 -11.62 -2.03 8.94
N VAL A 29 -12.49 -3.02 8.78
CA VAL A 29 -12.12 -4.44 8.69
C VAL A 29 -12.51 -4.95 7.32
N TRP A 30 -11.62 -5.67 6.68
CA TRP A 30 -11.86 -6.31 5.39
C TRP A 30 -11.19 -7.68 5.34
N GLU A 31 -11.71 -8.56 4.50
CA GLU A 31 -11.03 -9.81 4.19
C GLU A 31 -9.79 -9.53 3.34
N ASP A 32 -8.64 -10.07 3.76
CA ASP A 32 -7.43 -9.95 2.98
C ASP A 32 -7.48 -10.88 1.78
N LYS A 33 -7.16 -10.32 0.61
CA LYS A 33 -6.96 -11.07 -0.62
C LYS A 33 -5.47 -11.06 -0.92
N VAL A 34 -4.86 -12.24 -0.82
CA VAL A 34 -3.47 -12.45 -1.24
C VAL A 34 -3.38 -12.22 -2.75
N GLU A 35 -2.37 -11.46 -3.16
CA GLU A 35 -2.01 -11.22 -4.57
C GLU A 35 -0.72 -11.98 -4.86
N ASP A 36 -0.63 -12.66 -6.00
CA ASP A 36 0.56 -13.44 -6.38
C ASP A 36 1.84 -12.57 -6.38
N VAL A 37 1.71 -11.32 -6.81
CA VAL A 37 2.78 -10.30 -6.79
C VAL A 37 3.30 -10.03 -5.37
N ALA A 38 2.42 -10.10 -4.36
CA ALA A 38 2.80 -9.90 -2.97
C ALA A 38 3.55 -11.11 -2.41
N GLU A 39 3.08 -12.33 -2.71
CA GLU A 39 3.78 -13.56 -2.33
C GLU A 39 5.15 -13.67 -2.99
N GLN A 40 5.26 -13.24 -4.25
CA GLN A 40 6.54 -13.21 -4.98
C GLN A 40 7.54 -12.28 -4.29
N CYS A 41 7.14 -11.06 -3.90
CA CYS A 41 8.04 -10.14 -3.18
C CYS A 41 8.53 -10.66 -1.82
N GLU A 42 7.80 -11.57 -1.17
CA GLU A 42 8.25 -12.20 0.07
C GLU A 42 9.32 -13.26 -0.15
N ARG A 43 9.33 -13.88 -1.34
CA ARG A 43 10.22 -15.00 -1.69
C ARG A 43 11.40 -14.57 -2.55
N GLU A 44 11.21 -13.53 -3.36
CA GLU A 44 12.12 -13.08 -4.39
C GLU A 44 12.36 -11.57 -4.27
N LEU A 45 13.61 -11.15 -4.46
CA LEU A 45 13.96 -9.74 -4.46
C LEU A 45 13.76 -9.15 -5.85
N PRO A 46 12.83 -8.20 -6.05
CA PRO A 46 12.64 -7.58 -7.35
C PRO A 46 13.85 -6.72 -7.71
N VAL A 47 14.31 -6.86 -8.97
CA VAL A 47 15.44 -6.11 -9.52
C VAL A 47 14.95 -5.25 -10.68
N LEU A 48 15.27 -3.95 -10.63
CA LEU A 48 15.01 -3.04 -11.74
C LEU A 48 16.06 -3.26 -12.83
N VAL A 49 15.61 -3.54 -14.05
CA VAL A 49 16.47 -3.73 -15.21
C VAL A 49 16.34 -2.53 -16.14
N GLU A 50 17.46 -1.85 -16.37
CA GLU A 50 17.50 -0.69 -17.26
C GLU A 50 17.36 -1.11 -18.73
N ARG A 51 16.48 -0.41 -19.45
CA ARG A 51 16.27 -0.57 -20.90
C ARG A 51 16.85 0.62 -21.64
N LYS A 52 18.13 0.53 -21.98
CA LYS A 52 18.89 1.59 -22.67
C LYS A 52 18.29 1.96 -24.02
N ASP A 53 17.63 1.02 -24.69
CA ASP A 53 16.92 1.25 -25.95
C ASP A 53 15.66 2.12 -25.82
N LYS A 54 15.14 2.29 -24.60
CA LYS A 54 13.97 3.12 -24.29
C LYS A 54 14.35 4.40 -23.53
N GLU A 55 15.61 4.80 -23.53
CA GLU A 55 16.05 6.03 -22.86
C GLU A 55 15.36 7.25 -23.48
N ILE A 56 14.76 8.08 -22.63
CA ILE A 56 14.14 9.33 -23.03
C ILE A 56 15.16 10.45 -22.78
N ALA A 57 15.40 11.25 -23.83
CA ALA A 57 16.43 12.29 -23.92
C ALA A 57 16.92 12.90 -22.59
N GLN A 58 18.24 13.02 -22.48
CA GLN A 58 18.89 13.57 -21.30
C GLN A 58 18.52 15.05 -21.08
N LEU A 59 18.06 15.36 -19.87
CA LEU A 59 17.77 16.74 -19.51
C LEU A 59 19.09 17.54 -19.41
N PRO A 60 19.14 18.78 -19.91
CA PRO A 60 20.33 19.64 -19.80
C PRO A 60 20.79 19.89 -18.35
N SER A 61 19.88 19.70 -17.39
CA SER A 61 20.11 19.92 -15.95
C SER A 61 20.85 18.78 -15.25
N GLY A 62 21.14 17.67 -15.94
CA GLY A 62 21.78 16.49 -15.32
C GLY A 62 20.89 15.73 -14.33
N ARG A 63 19.59 16.05 -14.28
CA ARG A 63 18.62 15.34 -13.43
C ARG A 63 18.17 14.05 -14.12
N THR A 64 18.15 12.96 -13.36
CA THR A 64 17.64 11.66 -13.81
C THR A 64 16.21 11.48 -13.34
N ASN A 65 15.29 11.22 -14.26
CA ASN A 65 13.94 10.75 -13.95
C ASN A 65 13.84 9.26 -14.23
N LEU A 66 13.04 8.54 -13.45
CA LEU A 66 12.83 7.10 -13.62
C LEU A 66 11.41 6.85 -14.15
N LEU A 67 11.31 6.05 -15.20
CA LEU A 67 10.05 5.45 -15.65
C LEU A 67 10.15 3.94 -15.44
N VAL A 68 9.29 3.39 -14.59
CA VAL A 68 9.27 1.96 -14.26
C VAL A 68 8.05 1.31 -14.90
N GLU A 69 8.28 0.29 -15.73
CA GLU A 69 7.25 -0.51 -16.38
C GLU A 69 7.08 -1.84 -15.60
N GLY A 70 5.88 -2.10 -15.07
CA GLY A 70 5.58 -3.31 -14.29
C GLY A 70 4.39 -3.13 -13.35
N ASP A 71 4.13 -4.14 -12.50
CA ASP A 71 3.16 -3.97 -11.41
C ASP A 71 3.71 -2.95 -10.39
N ASN A 72 2.84 -2.05 -9.96
CA ASN A 72 3.23 -0.98 -9.05
C ASN A 72 3.63 -1.48 -7.66
N TYR A 73 3.11 -2.61 -7.17
CA TYR A 73 3.55 -3.18 -5.89
C TYR A 73 5.01 -3.68 -5.99
N HIS A 74 5.35 -4.39 -7.07
CA HIS A 74 6.74 -4.78 -7.35
C HIS A 74 7.68 -3.58 -7.46
N ALA A 75 7.28 -2.53 -8.19
CA ALA A 75 8.07 -1.33 -8.35
C ALA A 75 8.30 -0.60 -7.01
N LEU A 76 7.24 -0.42 -6.22
CA LEU A 76 7.32 0.23 -4.90
C LEU A 76 8.19 -0.58 -3.94
N PHE A 77 8.06 -1.91 -3.93
CA PHE A 77 8.89 -2.79 -3.11
C PHE A 77 10.38 -2.64 -3.47
N ALA A 78 10.72 -2.64 -4.76
CA ALA A 78 12.09 -2.42 -5.22
C ALA A 78 12.61 -1.01 -4.85
N LEU A 79 11.78 0.02 -5.03
CA LEU A 79 12.14 1.41 -4.70
C LEU A 79 12.33 1.61 -3.19
N ASN A 80 11.65 0.85 -2.33
CA ASN A 80 11.82 0.93 -0.88
C ASN A 80 13.28 0.64 -0.44
N PHE A 81 14.06 -0.15 -1.19
CA PHE A 81 15.48 -0.36 -0.85
C PHE A 81 16.34 0.89 -1.02
N THR A 82 15.99 1.78 -1.96
CA THR A 82 16.84 2.91 -2.39
C THR A 82 16.25 4.28 -2.04
N HIS A 83 14.93 4.40 -2.01
CA HIS A 83 14.17 5.65 -1.92
C HIS A 83 13.31 5.77 -0.66
N ARG A 84 13.40 4.81 0.28
CA ARG A 84 12.67 4.87 1.55
C ARG A 84 12.92 6.18 2.28
N ARG A 85 11.83 6.90 2.60
CA ARG A 85 11.84 8.22 3.26
C ARG A 85 12.57 9.32 2.46
N LYS A 86 12.70 9.16 1.13
CA LYS A 86 13.31 10.16 0.23
C LYS A 86 12.31 10.79 -0.74
N ILE A 87 11.02 10.43 -0.64
CA ILE A 87 9.96 10.93 -1.51
C ILE A 87 9.18 12.01 -0.76
N ASP A 88 9.13 13.21 -1.32
CA ASP A 88 8.43 14.35 -0.71
C ASP A 88 6.92 14.30 -0.94
N VAL A 89 6.50 13.88 -2.15
CA VAL A 89 5.10 13.86 -2.57
C VAL A 89 4.83 12.63 -3.41
N ILE A 90 3.71 11.96 -3.12
CA ILE A 90 3.18 10.84 -3.90
C ILE A 90 1.80 11.24 -4.41
N TYR A 91 1.62 11.19 -5.73
CA TYR A 91 0.34 11.40 -6.39
C TYR A 91 -0.09 10.11 -7.09
N ILE A 92 -1.30 9.65 -6.80
CA ILE A 92 -1.87 8.44 -7.39
C ILE A 92 -3.33 8.68 -7.80
N ASP A 93 -3.73 8.04 -8.89
CA ASP A 93 -5.10 8.00 -9.38
C ASP A 93 -5.57 6.53 -9.46
N PRO A 94 -5.90 5.89 -8.32
CA PRO A 94 -6.25 4.47 -8.28
C PRO A 94 -7.64 4.24 -8.91
N PRO A 95 -7.98 3.00 -9.32
CA PRO A 95 -9.31 2.70 -9.86
C PRO A 95 -10.40 2.99 -8.81
N TYR A 96 -11.43 3.76 -9.18
CA TYR A 96 -12.50 4.15 -8.23
C TYR A 96 -13.60 3.11 -8.06
N ASN A 97 -13.58 2.03 -8.83
CA ASN A 97 -14.55 0.94 -8.78
C ASN A 97 -16.00 1.41 -9.01
N THR A 98 -16.18 2.44 -9.85
CA THR A 98 -17.49 3.06 -10.13
C THR A 98 -18.28 2.35 -11.22
N GLY A 99 -17.70 1.36 -11.90
CA GLY A 99 -18.30 0.67 -13.05
C GLY A 99 -18.46 1.54 -14.30
N ALA A 100 -17.96 2.78 -14.27
CA ALA A 100 -17.98 3.69 -15.40
C ALA A 100 -17.08 3.17 -16.53
N LYS A 101 -17.65 3.01 -17.73
CA LYS A 101 -16.96 2.52 -18.94
C LYS A 101 -16.29 3.62 -19.77
N ASN A 102 -16.42 4.87 -19.34
CA ASN A 102 -16.05 6.04 -20.15
C ASN A 102 -14.61 6.52 -19.88
N TRP A 103 -13.79 5.76 -19.14
CA TRP A 103 -12.45 6.16 -18.71
C TRP A 103 -11.38 5.21 -19.27
N THR A 104 -10.19 5.75 -19.58
CA THR A 104 -9.07 5.08 -20.25
C THR A 104 -8.35 4.00 -19.42
N TYR A 105 -8.76 3.80 -18.16
CA TYR A 105 -8.15 2.85 -17.23
C TYR A 105 -9.17 1.78 -16.84
N ASN A 106 -8.69 0.54 -16.63
CA ASN A 106 -9.54 -0.60 -16.28
C ASN A 106 -10.17 -0.40 -14.89
N ASN A 107 -11.33 0.26 -14.87
CA ASN A 107 -12.14 0.55 -13.68
C ASN A 107 -13.00 -0.67 -13.25
N ALA A 108 -12.75 -1.83 -13.84
CA ALA A 108 -13.38 -3.11 -13.52
C ALA A 108 -12.40 -4.07 -12.82
N PHE A 109 -11.47 -3.54 -12.01
CA PHE A 109 -10.55 -4.36 -11.22
C PHE A 109 -11.31 -5.34 -10.31
N VAL A 110 -12.50 -4.96 -9.83
CA VAL A 110 -13.41 -5.87 -9.14
C VAL A 110 -14.77 -5.88 -9.81
N ASP A 111 -15.33 -7.07 -9.98
CA ASP A 111 -16.68 -7.24 -10.52
C ASP A 111 -17.70 -6.52 -9.62
N ALA A 112 -18.61 -5.75 -10.23
CA ALA A 112 -19.64 -5.01 -9.53
C ALA A 112 -20.60 -5.92 -8.73
N ASN A 113 -20.79 -7.16 -9.19
CA ASN A 113 -21.62 -8.19 -8.56
C ASN A 113 -20.84 -9.01 -7.51
N ASP A 114 -19.55 -8.74 -7.33
CA ASP A 114 -18.75 -9.41 -6.31
C ASP A 114 -19.12 -8.92 -4.91
N ARG A 115 -19.59 -9.84 -4.07
CA ARG A 115 -19.91 -9.58 -2.67
C ARG A 115 -18.71 -9.07 -1.86
N TYR A 116 -17.49 -9.37 -2.31
CA TYR A 116 -16.23 -9.00 -1.66
C TYR A 116 -15.55 -7.80 -2.30
N ARG A 117 -16.24 -7.03 -3.16
CA ARG A 117 -15.61 -5.98 -3.97
C ARG A 117 -14.82 -4.94 -3.18
N HIS A 118 -15.37 -4.51 -2.05
CA HIS A 118 -14.75 -3.51 -1.20
C HIS A 118 -13.53 -4.09 -0.48
N SER A 119 -13.61 -5.35 -0.03
CA SER A 119 -12.50 -6.03 0.62
C SER A 119 -11.34 -6.27 -0.33
N LYS A 120 -11.61 -6.70 -1.57
CA LYS A 120 -10.60 -6.88 -2.61
C LYS A 120 -9.90 -5.56 -2.95
N TRP A 121 -10.68 -4.49 -3.13
CA TRP A 121 -10.11 -3.16 -3.41
C TRP A 121 -9.26 -2.65 -2.24
N LEU A 122 -9.77 -2.75 -1.01
CA LEU A 122 -9.04 -2.33 0.19
C LEU A 122 -7.78 -3.14 0.40
N SER A 123 -7.83 -4.45 0.19
CA SER A 123 -6.67 -5.34 0.29
C SER A 123 -5.58 -5.01 -0.74
N MET A 124 -5.97 -4.69 -1.98
CA MET A 124 -5.04 -4.23 -3.03
C MET A 124 -4.41 -2.87 -2.68
N MET A 125 -5.24 -1.90 -2.30
CA MET A 125 -4.78 -0.54 -2.00
C MET A 125 -3.96 -0.47 -0.71
N SER A 126 -4.31 -1.23 0.32
CA SER A 126 -3.62 -1.19 1.61
C SER A 126 -2.16 -1.62 1.47
N LYS A 127 -1.89 -2.67 0.68
CA LYS A 127 -0.53 -3.17 0.42
C LYS A 127 0.34 -2.08 -0.24
N ARG A 128 -0.21 -1.42 -1.27
CA ARG A 128 0.49 -0.36 -2.01
C ARG A 128 0.68 0.91 -1.18
N ALA A 129 -0.34 1.34 -0.44
CA ALA A 129 -0.28 2.52 0.43
C ALA A 129 0.72 2.35 1.59
N GLN A 130 0.95 1.12 2.05
CA GLN A 130 1.98 0.82 3.06
C GLN A 130 3.39 0.74 2.49
N ALA A 131 3.53 0.43 1.20
CA ALA A 131 4.81 0.37 0.50
C ALA A 131 5.34 1.75 0.09
N CYS A 132 4.45 2.73 -0.08
CA CYS A 132 4.74 4.15 -0.23
C CYS A 132 5.37 4.75 1.05
#